data_AF-A0A443RDT4-F1
#
_entry.id   AF-A0A443RDT4-F1
#
_cell.length_a   1.000
_cell.length_b   1.000
_cell.length_c   1.000
_cell.angle_alpha   90.00
_cell.angle_beta   90.00
_cell.angle_gamma   90.00
#
_symmetry.space_group_name_H-M   'P 1'
#
loop_
_entity.id
_entity.type
_entity.pdbx_description
1 polymer ?
#
loop_
_entity_poly.entity_id
_entity_poly.type
_entity_poly.pdbx_seq_one_letter_code
_entity_poly.pdbx_strand_id
1 'polypeptide(L)'
;YQQFAKLNIPVKHVIISHAETELCYTIESCSELVKNMQDFLMTRLGFFIIPYNFLVGADGRVYEAIGWRRHTKGLNSESISVVLIGDFNKHQPTNAMVNATLELIHCGQKLKYLTDDYDILALRDTSCLATENPGNNFYNLMKTWKRYNPKPIKKCK
;
A
#
# COMPACT_ATOMS: atom_id res chain seq x y z
N TYR A 1 -4.45 12.27 -21.41
CA TYR A 1 -3.97 10.91 -21.07
C TYR A 1 -4.49 10.51 -19.69
N GLN A 2 -5.37 9.51 -19.59
CA GLN A 2 -5.83 9.02 -18.28
C GLN A 2 -4.78 8.06 -17.69
N GLN A 3 -4.17 8.42 -16.56
CA GLN A 3 -3.14 7.63 -15.87
C GLN A 3 -3.71 6.46 -15.04
N PHE A 4 -5.02 6.48 -14.77
CA PHE A 4 -5.70 5.47 -13.95
C PHE A 4 -6.76 4.71 -14.75
N ALA A 5 -6.97 3.44 -14.40
CA ALA A 5 -8.02 2.58 -14.94
C ALA A 5 -8.84 1.94 -13.80
N LYS A 6 -10.03 1.43 -14.11
CA LYS A 6 -10.90 0.79 -13.12
C LYS A 6 -10.30 -0.57 -12.70
N LEU A 7 -10.43 -0.89 -11.41
CA LEU A 7 -10.19 -2.25 -10.91
C LEU A 7 -11.39 -3.15 -11.24
N ASN A 8 -11.12 -4.42 -11.51
CA ASN A 8 -12.17 -5.44 -11.59
C ASN A 8 -12.47 -5.96 -10.17
N ILE A 9 -13.43 -5.32 -9.51
CA ILE A 9 -13.83 -5.60 -8.13
C ILE A 9 -14.79 -6.81 -8.09
N PRO A 10 -14.70 -7.70 -7.09
CA PRO A 10 -13.72 -7.74 -5.99
C PRO A 10 -12.33 -8.21 -6.44
N VAL A 11 -11.28 -7.58 -5.91
CA VAL A 11 -9.90 -7.99 -6.18
C VAL A 11 -9.43 -9.02 -5.16
N LYS A 12 -8.42 -9.82 -5.53
CA LYS A 12 -7.96 -10.97 -4.73
C LYS A 12 -6.76 -10.68 -3.84
N HIS A 13 -6.05 -9.58 -4.09
CA HIS A 13 -4.77 -9.32 -3.44
C HIS A 13 -4.74 -7.95 -2.78
N VAL A 14 -4.07 -7.88 -1.62
CA VAL A 14 -3.60 -6.63 -1.03
C VAL A 14 -2.08 -6.67 -1.02
N ILE A 15 -1.44 -5.68 -1.65
CA ILE A 15 0.01 -5.55 -1.66
C ILE A 15 0.40 -4.46 -0.67
N ILE A 16 1.25 -4.83 0.30
CA ILE A 16 1.76 -3.93 1.32
C ILE A 16 3.17 -3.50 0.96
N SER A 17 3.43 -2.20 1.01
CA SER A 17 4.74 -1.60 0.84
C SER A 17 5.05 -0.58 1.94
N HIS A 18 6.28 -0.06 1.97
CA HIS A 18 6.63 1.15 2.71
C HIS A 18 7.08 2.28 1.77
N ALA A 19 7.10 3.51 2.28
CA ALA A 19 7.45 4.70 1.50
C ALA A 19 8.96 5.01 1.47
N GLU A 20 9.77 4.40 2.35
CA GLU A 20 11.20 4.70 2.52
C GLU A 20 11.46 6.17 2.94
N THR A 21 10.53 6.73 3.71
CA THR A 21 10.58 8.09 4.23
C THR A 21 10.85 8.11 5.74
N GLU A 22 10.91 9.31 6.33
CA GLU A 22 10.70 9.45 7.77
C GLU A 22 9.28 9.07 8.20
N LEU A 23 9.13 8.74 9.48
CA LEU A 23 7.83 8.54 10.14
C LEU A 23 7.16 9.90 10.41
N CYS A 24 5.84 9.92 10.37
CA CYS A 24 5.02 11.08 10.70
C CYS A 24 3.97 10.68 11.76
N TYR A 25 3.70 11.55 12.73
CA TYR A 25 2.92 11.18 13.94
C TYR A 25 1.70 12.06 14.19
N THR A 26 1.44 13.04 13.33
CA THR A 26 0.28 13.93 13.43
C THR A 26 -0.37 14.09 12.07
N ILE A 27 -1.62 14.53 12.05
CA ILE A 27 -2.33 14.79 10.81
C ILE A 27 -1.59 15.82 9.95
N GLU A 28 -1.01 16.86 10.55
CA GLU A 28 -0.27 17.91 9.85
C GLU A 28 1.00 17.35 9.20
N SER A 29 1.87 16.70 9.98
CA SER A 29 3.14 16.15 9.49
C SER A 29 2.93 15.04 8.46
N CYS A 30 1.94 14.17 8.66
CA CYS A 30 1.63 13.12 7.70
C CYS A 30 0.98 13.68 6.43
N SER A 31 0.09 14.66 6.53
CA SER A 31 -0.51 15.29 5.35
C SER A 31 0.52 16.05 4.52
N GLU A 32 1.46 16.74 5.19
CA GLU A 32 2.59 17.40 4.53
C GLU A 32 3.47 16.40 3.80
N LEU A 33 3.82 15.28 4.43
CA LEU A 33 4.63 14.24 3.81
C LEU A 33 3.92 13.61 2.60
N VAL A 34 2.63 13.27 2.72
CA VAL A 34 1.81 12.77 1.60
C VAL A 34 1.77 13.78 0.45
N LYS A 35 1.61 15.08 0.74
CA LYS A 35 1.63 16.13 -0.28
C LYS A 35 3.00 16.21 -0.97
N ASN A 36 4.09 16.20 -0.20
CA ASN A 36 5.45 16.23 -0.74
C ASN A 36 5.74 15.01 -1.63
N MET A 37 5.25 13.83 -1.27
CA MET A 37 5.31 12.64 -2.12
C MET A 37 4.56 12.85 -3.44
N GLN A 38 3.36 13.42 -3.40
CA GLN A 38 2.58 13.72 -4.60
C GLN A 38 3.30 14.72 -5.51
N ASP A 39 3.82 15.81 -4.94
CA ASP A 39 4.52 16.86 -5.68
C ASP A 39 5.81 16.33 -6.34
N PHE A 40 6.56 15.47 -5.65
CA PHE A 40 7.73 14.79 -6.19
C PHE A 40 7.35 13.89 -7.38
N LEU A 41 6.31 13.06 -7.22
CA LEU A 41 5.85 12.15 -8.27
C LEU A 41 5.32 12.89 -9.50
N MET A 42 4.63 14.01 -9.29
CA MET A 42 4.15 14.88 -10.38
C MET A 42 5.32 15.52 -11.13
N THR A 43 6.28 16.08 -10.41
CA THR A 43 7.39 16.83 -11.01
C THR A 43 8.41 15.91 -11.68
N ARG A 44 8.68 14.73 -11.12
CA ARG A 44 9.76 13.84 -11.56
C ARG A 44 9.31 12.69 -12.45
N LEU A 45 8.13 12.15 -12.21
CA LEU A 45 7.61 10.96 -12.89
C LEU A 45 6.34 11.26 -13.72
N GLY A 46 5.84 12.49 -13.67
CA GLY A 46 4.65 12.91 -14.42
C GLY A 46 3.32 12.36 -13.87
N PHE A 47 3.31 11.77 -12.67
CA PHE A 47 2.09 11.26 -12.04
C PHE A 47 1.32 12.36 -11.32
N PHE A 48 0.07 12.63 -11.71
CA PHE A 48 -0.74 13.67 -11.05
C PHE A 48 -1.20 13.28 -9.64
N ILE A 49 -1.20 11.98 -9.32
CA ILE A 49 -1.62 11.42 -8.03
C ILE A 49 -0.62 10.31 -7.67
N ILE A 50 -0.40 10.11 -6.37
CA ILE A 50 0.37 8.98 -5.84
C ILE A 50 -0.15 7.66 -6.45
N PRO A 51 0.70 6.82 -7.07
CA PRO A 51 0.28 5.66 -7.85
C PRO A 51 -0.21 4.46 -7.01
N TYR A 52 -0.55 4.69 -5.73
CA TYR A 52 -1.01 3.69 -4.76
C TYR A 52 -2.46 3.95 -4.34
N ASN A 53 -3.12 2.96 -3.72
CA ASN A 53 -4.52 3.12 -3.32
C ASN A 53 -4.63 3.89 -1.99
N PHE A 54 -3.84 3.50 -0.99
CA PHE A 54 -3.88 4.08 0.35
C PHE A 54 -2.47 4.24 0.93
N LEU A 55 -2.31 5.21 1.82
CA LEU A 55 -1.16 5.35 2.69
C LEU A 55 -1.57 5.29 4.16
N VAL A 56 -0.67 4.86 5.05
CA VAL A 56 -0.92 4.80 6.50
C VAL A 56 0.21 5.50 7.24
N GLY A 57 -0.13 6.52 8.03
CA GLY A 57 0.81 7.29 8.88
C GLY A 57 1.11 6.60 10.20
N ALA A 58 2.18 6.99 10.89
CA ALA A 58 2.57 6.35 12.16
C ALA A 58 1.56 6.60 13.30
N ASP A 59 0.68 7.59 13.12
CA ASP A 59 -0.48 7.89 13.94
C ASP A 59 -1.69 6.96 13.70
N GLY A 60 -1.59 6.04 12.74
CA GLY A 60 -2.66 5.11 12.38
C GLY A 60 -3.74 5.72 11.48
N ARG A 61 -3.55 6.93 10.93
CA ARG A 61 -4.48 7.49 9.95
C ARG A 61 -4.25 6.88 8.57
N VAL A 62 -5.35 6.60 7.88
CA VAL A 62 -5.34 6.17 6.48
C VAL A 62 -5.59 7.38 5.57
N TYR A 63 -4.70 7.57 4.60
CA TYR A 63 -4.77 8.61 3.58
C TYR A 63 -5.19 7.98 2.27
N GLU A 64 -6.30 8.45 1.70
CA GLU A 64 -6.77 7.99 0.39
C GLU A 64 -5.97 8.66 -0.73
N ALA A 65 -5.41 7.85 -1.63
CA ALA A 65 -4.80 8.32 -2.87
C ALA A 65 -5.72 7.98 -4.06
N ILE A 66 -5.44 6.90 -4.78
CA ILE A 66 -6.30 6.48 -5.90
C ILE A 66 -7.65 5.90 -5.41
N GLY A 67 -7.66 5.38 -4.18
CA GLY A 67 -8.84 4.82 -3.52
C GLY A 67 -9.21 3.41 -4.01
N TRP A 68 -10.40 2.94 -3.64
CA TRP A 68 -10.80 1.53 -3.79
C TRP A 68 -11.06 1.03 -5.22
N ARG A 69 -11.34 1.94 -6.17
CA ARG A 69 -11.96 1.57 -7.47
C ARG A 69 -11.03 1.66 -8.66
N ARG A 70 -9.80 2.09 -8.46
CA ARG A 70 -8.87 2.43 -9.54
C ARG A 70 -7.47 1.87 -9.26
N HIS A 71 -6.72 1.65 -10.31
CA HIS A 71 -5.29 1.35 -10.29
C HIS A 71 -4.58 2.24 -11.30
N THR A 72 -3.28 2.40 -11.14
CA THR A 72 -2.41 3.06 -12.13
C THR A 72 -2.28 2.18 -13.36
N LYS A 73 -2.57 2.72 -14.55
CA LYS A 73 -2.43 1.97 -15.81
C LYS A 73 -0.99 1.50 -15.99
N GLY A 74 -0.82 0.26 -16.43
CA GLY A 74 0.51 -0.34 -16.56
C GLY A 74 1.08 -0.84 -15.23
N LEU A 75 0.26 -0.88 -14.17
CA LEU A 75 0.51 -1.62 -12.94
C LEU A 75 -0.57 -2.68 -12.74
N ASN A 76 -0.40 -3.49 -11.69
CA ASN A 76 -1.32 -4.57 -11.35
C ASN A 76 -2.78 -4.10 -11.22
N SER A 77 -3.69 -4.77 -11.93
CA SER A 77 -5.12 -4.48 -11.98
C SER A 77 -5.99 -5.41 -11.10
N GLU A 78 -5.34 -6.27 -10.32
CA GLU A 78 -5.94 -7.33 -9.51
C GLU A 78 -5.61 -7.17 -8.01
N SER A 79 -5.12 -6.00 -7.61
CA SER A 79 -4.69 -5.73 -6.24
C SER A 79 -5.01 -4.32 -5.78
N ILE A 80 -5.15 -4.18 -4.46
CA ILE A 80 -5.15 -2.90 -3.76
C ILE A 80 -3.79 -2.74 -3.08
N SER A 81 -3.15 -1.60 -3.29
CA SER A 81 -1.85 -1.26 -2.73
C SER A 81 -1.98 -0.36 -1.50
N VAL A 82 -1.35 -0.75 -0.39
CA VAL A 82 -1.31 0.02 0.85
C VAL A 82 0.14 0.31 1.22
N VAL A 83 0.48 1.58 1.37
CA VAL A 83 1.85 2.02 1.66
C VAL A 83 1.94 2.56 3.08
N LEU A 84 2.78 1.98 3.92
CA LEU A 84 3.07 2.55 5.23
C LEU A 84 4.13 3.66 5.10
N ILE A 85 3.84 4.84 5.64
CA ILE A 85 4.77 5.99 5.62
C ILE A 85 5.90 5.72 6.62
N GLY A 86 7.12 5.57 6.12
CA GLY A 86 8.31 5.26 6.93
C GLY A 86 9.28 4.31 6.22
N ASP A 87 10.42 4.06 6.89
CA ASP A 87 11.43 3.08 6.52
C ASP A 87 11.54 1.99 7.59
N PHE A 88 10.98 0.81 7.30
CA PHE A 88 11.00 -0.34 8.22
C PHE A 88 12.16 -1.32 7.99
N ASN A 89 13.19 -0.91 7.27
CA ASN A 89 14.53 -1.46 7.52
C ASN A 89 15.15 -0.82 8.76
N LYS A 90 14.82 0.45 9.04
CA LYS A 90 15.34 1.22 10.19
C LYS A 90 14.45 1.19 11.42
N HIS A 91 13.14 1.16 11.23
CA HIS A 91 12.16 1.29 12.32
C HIS A 91 11.21 0.09 12.39
N GLN A 92 10.52 -0.06 13.52
CA GLN A 92 9.35 -0.93 13.64
C GLN A 92 8.09 -0.13 13.25
N PRO A 93 7.11 -0.73 12.58
CA PRO A 93 5.81 -0.09 12.41
C PRO A 93 5.13 0.10 13.77
N THR A 94 4.39 1.18 13.95
CA THR A 94 3.62 1.37 15.18
C THR A 94 2.43 0.42 15.20
N ASN A 95 1.96 0.06 16.40
CA ASN A 95 0.73 -0.75 16.53
C ASN A 95 -0.48 -0.05 15.87
N ALA A 96 -0.51 1.28 15.90
CA ALA A 96 -1.56 2.06 15.24
C ALA A 96 -1.57 1.84 13.72
N MET A 97 -0.39 1.81 13.07
CA MET A 97 -0.28 1.50 11.64
C MET A 97 -0.78 0.10 11.30
N VAL A 98 -0.36 -0.88 12.10
CA VAL A 98 -0.70 -2.28 11.88
C VAL A 98 -2.21 -2.47 12.02
N ASN A 99 -2.80 -1.94 13.10
CA ASN A 99 -4.24 -2.02 13.35
C ASN A 99 -5.03 -1.32 12.24
N ALA A 100 -4.67 -0.08 11.88
CA ALA A 100 -5.34 0.68 10.83
C ALA A 100 -5.28 -0.05 9.47
N THR A 101 -4.14 -0.65 9.15
CA THR A 101 -3.98 -1.43 7.91
C THR A 101 -4.90 -2.65 7.89
N LEU A 102 -4.95 -3.41 8.99
CA LEU A 102 -5.80 -4.60 9.09
C LEU A 102 -7.30 -4.24 9.09
N GLU A 103 -7.68 -3.15 9.77
CA GLU A 103 -9.05 -2.63 9.77
C GLU A 103 -9.47 -2.12 8.40
N LEU A 104 -8.59 -1.42 7.67
CA LEU A 104 -8.81 -0.98 6.30
C LEU A 104 -9.10 -2.18 5.39
N ILE A 105 -8.26 -3.22 5.47
CA ILE A 105 -8.42 -4.46 4.69
C ILE A 105 -9.74 -5.16 5.05
N HIS A 106 -10.05 -5.25 6.34
CA HIS A 106 -11.31 -5.85 6.80
C HIS A 106 -12.54 -5.09 6.30
N CYS A 107 -12.47 -3.75 6.28
CA CYS A 107 -13.50 -2.89 5.70
C CYS A 107 -13.64 -3.14 4.19
N GLY A 108 -12.53 -3.22 3.46
CA GLY A 108 -12.50 -3.56 2.04
C GLY A 108 -13.16 -4.91 1.72
N GLN A 109 -12.94 -5.92 2.56
CA GLN A 109 -13.61 -7.22 2.45
C GLN A 109 -15.12 -7.10 2.69
N LYS A 110 -15.55 -6.46 3.79
CA LYS A 110 -16.97 -6.26 4.12
C LYS A 110 -17.73 -5.51 3.03
N LEU A 111 -17.09 -4.50 2.44
CA LEU A 111 -17.63 -3.68 1.36
C LEU A 111 -17.51 -4.33 -0.03
N LYS A 112 -17.03 -5.57 -0.11
CA LYS A 112 -16.84 -6.33 -1.36
C LYS A 112 -15.89 -5.67 -2.37
N TYR A 113 -14.95 -4.86 -1.90
CA TYR A 113 -13.78 -4.43 -2.68
C TYR A 113 -12.75 -5.56 -2.80
N LEU A 114 -12.67 -6.41 -1.77
CA LEU A 114 -11.84 -7.61 -1.72
C LEU A 114 -12.73 -8.86 -1.75
N THR A 115 -12.22 -9.95 -2.30
CA THR A 115 -12.90 -11.25 -2.22
C THR A 115 -12.90 -11.78 -0.79
N ASP A 116 -13.80 -12.72 -0.45
CA ASP A 116 -13.84 -13.29 0.90
C ASP A 116 -12.59 -14.15 1.22
N ASP A 117 -11.86 -14.57 0.19
CA ASP A 117 -10.65 -15.38 0.22
C ASP A 117 -9.37 -14.63 -0.15
N TYR A 118 -9.36 -13.30 -0.04
CA TYR A 118 -8.21 -12.46 -0.40
C TYR A 118 -6.89 -12.87 0.29
N ASP A 119 -5.78 -12.60 -0.40
CA ASP A 119 -4.41 -12.78 0.10
C ASP A 119 -3.75 -11.43 0.41
N ILE A 120 -2.92 -11.39 1.46
CA ILE A 120 -2.03 -10.27 1.79
C ILE A 120 -0.60 -10.64 1.37
N LEU A 121 0.05 -9.73 0.67
CA LEU A 121 1.39 -9.89 0.11
C LEU A 121 2.27 -8.72 0.51
N ALA A 122 3.56 -8.96 0.73
CA ALA A 122 4.55 -7.89 0.73
C ALA A 122 4.98 -7.57 -0.69
N LEU A 123 5.38 -6.32 -0.99
CA LEU A 123 5.88 -5.96 -2.32
C LEU A 123 7.04 -6.86 -2.77
N ARG A 124 7.95 -7.22 -1.84
CA ARG A 124 9.05 -8.16 -2.08
C ARG A 124 8.63 -9.60 -2.42
N ASP A 125 7.40 -10.01 -2.12
CA ASP A 125 6.88 -11.34 -2.49
C ASP A 125 6.40 -11.39 -3.95
N THR A 126 6.22 -10.21 -4.56
CA THR A 126 5.83 -10.11 -5.96
C THR A 126 7.04 -10.40 -6.85
N SER A 127 6.87 -11.14 -7.95
CA SER A 127 7.99 -11.47 -8.88
C SER A 127 8.41 -10.29 -9.76
N CYS A 128 8.15 -9.07 -9.31
CA CYS A 128 8.09 -7.88 -10.13
C CYS A 128 9.27 -6.95 -9.92
N LEU A 129 9.85 -6.99 -8.73
CA LEU A 129 11.03 -6.23 -8.37
C LEU A 129 11.80 -7.02 -7.33
N ALA A 130 13.12 -7.17 -7.53
CA ALA A 130 14.01 -7.57 -6.45
C ALA A 130 14.10 -6.39 -5.48
N THR A 131 13.42 -6.48 -4.34
CA THR A 131 13.32 -5.38 -3.37
C THR A 131 13.26 -5.90 -1.95
N GLU A 132 13.71 -5.08 -1.01
CA GLU A 132 13.49 -5.29 0.41
C GLU A 132 12.20 -4.61 0.89
N ASN A 133 11.38 -4.02 0.04
CA ASN A 133 10.15 -3.37 0.49
C ASN A 133 9.13 -4.43 0.97
N PRO A 134 8.51 -4.32 2.18
CA PRO A 134 8.32 -3.14 3.02
C PRO A 134 9.27 -3.03 4.22
N GLY A 135 10.51 -3.48 4.08
CA GLY A 135 11.54 -3.49 5.11
C GLY A 135 11.49 -4.73 5.99
N ASN A 136 12.65 -5.16 6.49
CA ASN A 136 12.79 -6.45 7.19
C ASN A 136 11.95 -6.52 8.48
N ASN A 137 11.84 -5.42 9.23
CA ASN A 137 11.09 -5.40 10.48
C ASN A 137 9.60 -5.62 10.24
N PHE A 138 9.02 -4.87 9.31
CA PHE A 138 7.60 -5.00 9.01
C PHE A 138 7.29 -6.29 8.24
N TYR A 139 8.15 -6.71 7.32
CA TYR A 139 8.03 -8.00 6.64
C TYR A 139 7.98 -9.18 7.62
N ASN A 140 8.83 -9.16 8.66
CA ASN A 140 8.82 -10.18 9.70
C ASN A 140 7.51 -10.22 10.48
N LEU A 141 6.93 -9.05 10.77
CA LEU A 141 5.62 -8.96 11.41
C LEU A 141 4.49 -9.47 10.51
N MET A 142 4.48 -9.08 9.23
CA MET A 142 3.44 -9.48 8.27
C MET A 142 3.32 -11.00 8.13
N LYS A 143 4.44 -11.73 8.22
CA LYS A 143 4.45 -13.20 8.19
C LYS A 143 3.59 -13.87 9.26
N THR A 144 3.21 -13.13 10.31
CA THR A 144 2.32 -13.61 11.38
C THR A 144 0.83 -13.40 11.09
N TRP A 145 0.49 -12.64 10.05
CA TRP A 145 -0.90 -12.30 9.74
C TRP A 145 -1.64 -13.48 9.11
N LYS A 146 -2.89 -13.72 9.55
CA LYS A 146 -3.71 -14.87 9.12
C LYS A 146 -3.87 -15.04 7.60
N ARG A 147 -3.91 -13.93 6.85
CA ARG A 147 -4.11 -13.91 5.39
C ARG A 147 -2.81 -13.64 4.63
N TYR A 148 -1.67 -13.62 5.30
CA TYR A 148 -0.39 -13.47 4.62
C TYR A 148 -0.04 -14.75 3.84
N ASN A 149 0.13 -14.61 2.54
CA ASN A 149 0.30 -15.76 1.64
C ASN A 149 1.24 -15.38 0.50
N PRO A 150 2.57 -15.52 0.67
CA PRO A 150 3.55 -15.08 -0.32
C PRO A 150 3.37 -15.88 -1.61
N LYS A 151 2.75 -15.25 -2.61
CA LYS A 151 2.55 -15.80 -3.94
C LYS A 151 3.27 -14.94 -4.96
N PRO A 152 4.05 -15.52 -5.88
CA PRO A 152 4.62 -14.78 -6.98
C PRO A 152 3.50 -14.28 -7.89
N ILE A 153 3.18 -12.98 -7.82
CA ILE A 153 2.31 -12.32 -8.79
C ILE A 153 3.05 -12.26 -10.13
N LYS A 154 2.65 -13.12 -11.08
CA LYS A 154 3.32 -13.30 -12.38
C LYS A 154 3.30 -12.07 -13.30
N LYS A 155 2.51 -11.03 -13.01
CA LYS A 155 2.40 -9.79 -13.80
C LYS A 155 2.25 -8.57 -12.89
N CYS A 156 3.26 -7.70 -12.89
CA CYS A 156 3.14 -6.32 -12.38
C CYS A 156 3.30 -5.26 -13.48
N LYS A 157 3.13 -5.65 -14.74
CA LYS A 157 3.01 -4.69 -15.85
C LYS A 157 1.58 -4.17 -15.98
#